data_AF-A0A920NAV3-F1
#
_entry.id   AF-A0A920NAV3-F1
#
_cell.length_a   1.000
_cell.length_b   1.000
_cell.length_c   1.000
_cell.angle_alpha   90.00
_cell.angle_beta   90.00
_cell.angle_gamma   90.00
#
_symmetry.space_group_name_H-M   'P 1'
#
loop_
_entity.id
_entity.type
_entity.pdbx_description
1 polymer ?
#
loop_
_entity_poly.entity_id
_entity_poly.type
_entity_poly.pdbx_seq_one_letter_code
_entity_poly.pdbx_strand_id
1 'polypeptide(L)' 'MLSEKVVTTGYEKLSDLRYGENPHQKAAVYKGVLSDGGVVESKQLHGLPMSYTIF' A
#
# COMPACT_ATOMS: atom_id res chain seq x y z
N MET A 1 -32.69 4.31 -17.80
CA MET A 1 -31.95 4.19 -16.53
C MET A 1 -30.62 3.54 -16.84
N LEU A 2 -29.50 4.28 -16.71
CA LEU A 2 -28.18 3.67 -16.72
C LEU A 2 -28.01 2.97 -15.37
N SER A 3 -27.75 1.66 -15.36
CA SER A 3 -27.39 0.96 -14.14
C SER A 3 -26.01 1.44 -13.70
N GLU A 4 -25.91 2.07 -12.54
CA GLU A 4 -24.59 2.36 -11.95
C GLU A 4 -23.87 1.05 -11.64
N LYS A 5 -22.68 0.90 -12.20
CA LYS A 5 -21.82 -0.26 -11.96
C LYS A 5 -20.94 0.05 -10.75
N VAL A 6 -21.20 -0.60 -9.63
CA VAL A 6 -20.44 -0.44 -8.38
C VAL A 6 -19.33 -1.49 -8.28
N VAL A 7 -18.13 -1.07 -7.87
CA VAL A 7 -17.00 -1.96 -7.59
C VAL A 7 -16.54 -1.73 -6.15
N THR A 8 -16.36 -2.80 -5.39
CA THR A 8 -15.82 -2.77 -4.03
C THR A 8 -14.53 -3.57 -3.99
N THR A 9 -13.47 -2.99 -3.43
CA THR A 9 -12.15 -3.60 -3.26
C THR A 9 -11.75 -3.61 -1.80
N GLY A 10 -11.20 -4.73 -1.34
CA GLY A 10 -10.74 -4.92 0.04
C GLY A 10 -9.22 -4.92 0.13
N TYR A 11 -8.69 -4.28 1.17
CA TYR A 11 -7.26 -4.19 1.42
C TYR A 11 -6.95 -4.43 2.91
N GLU A 12 -5.82 -5.08 3.17
CA GLU A 12 -5.26 -5.31 4.49
C GLU A 12 -4.07 -4.37 4.72
N LYS A 13 -4.01 -3.71 5.89
CA LYS A 13 -2.87 -2.87 6.26
C LYS A 13 -1.69 -3.75 6.65
N LEU A 14 -0.55 -3.61 5.98
CA LEU A 14 0.65 -4.38 6.32
C LEU A 14 1.51 -3.65 7.37
N SER A 15 1.81 -2.36 7.15
CA SER A 15 2.65 -1.57 8.04
C SER A 15 2.53 -0.07 7.79
N ASP A 16 2.96 0.74 8.75
CA ASP A 16 3.17 2.17 8.57
C ASP A 16 4.52 2.44 7.89
N LEU A 17 4.55 3.44 7.01
CA LEU A 17 5.77 3.92 6.35
C LEU A 17 6.39 5.05 7.15
N ARG A 18 7.70 5.29 6.98
CA ARG A 18 8.40 6.39 7.69
C ARG A 18 7.74 7.74 7.48
N TYR A 19 7.29 8.02 6.25
CA TYR A 19 6.55 9.22 5.84
C TYR A 19 5.88 8.96 4.48
N GLY A 20 4.92 9.82 4.14
CA GLY A 20 4.25 9.88 2.85
C GLY A 20 5.13 10.48 1.76
N GLU A 21 4.53 11.17 0.80
CA GLU A 21 5.31 11.83 -0.25
C GLU A 21 6.23 12.92 0.34
N ASN A 22 5.76 13.60 1.39
CA ASN A 22 6.51 14.60 2.13
C ASN A 22 6.69 14.19 3.62
N PRO A 23 7.77 14.62 4.31
CA PRO A 23 8.07 14.20 5.69
C PRO A 23 6.98 14.45 6.73
N HIS A 24 6.13 15.46 6.51
CA HIS A 24 5.02 15.80 7.42
C HIS A 24 3.75 14.96 7.18
N GLN A 25 3.71 14.20 6.09
CA GLN A 25 2.57 13.35 5.73
C GLN A 25 2.78 11.94 6.29
N LYS A 26 1.73 11.36 6.88
CA LYS A 26 1.74 9.96 7.30
C LYS A 26 1.38 9.07 6.11
N ALA A 27 1.90 7.84 6.09
CA ALA A 27 1.55 6.85 5.08
C ALA A 27 1.63 5.43 5.62
N ALA A 28 0.96 4.51 4.92
CA ALA A 28 0.96 3.08 5.22
C ALA A 28 0.84 2.28 3.92
N VAL A 29 1.37 1.07 3.93
CA VAL A 29 1.27 0.10 2.84
C VAL A 29 0.10 -0.85 3.10
N TYR A 30 -0.64 -1.17 2.05
CA TYR A 30 -1.75 -2.11 2.08
C TYR A 30 -1.64 -3.16 0.97
N LYS A 31 -2.01 -4.40 1.29
CA LYS A 31 -2.11 -5.51 0.33
C LYS A 31 -3.58 -5.71 -0.07
N GLY A 32 -3.86 -5.89 -1.36
CA GLY A 32 -5.20 -6.26 -1.81
C GLY A 32 -5.54 -7.69 -1.34
N VAL A 33 -6.71 -7.89 -0.74
CA VAL A 33 -7.10 -9.19 -0.16
C VAL A 33 -7.15 -10.30 -1.22
N LEU A 34 -7.51 -9.94 -2.45
CA LEU A 34 -7.59 -10.86 -3.59
C LEU A 34 -6.39 -10.72 -4.55
N SER A 35 -5.39 -9.93 -4.19
CA SER A 35 -4.20 -9.68 -5.01
C SER A 35 -3.06 -10.57 -4.55
N ASP A 36 -2.30 -11.09 -5.50
CA ASP A 36 -1.13 -11.94 -5.26
C ASP A 36 0.13 -11.32 -5.88
N GLY A 37 1.25 -11.38 -5.16
CA GLY A 37 2.54 -10.84 -5.59
C GLY A 37 2.68 -9.31 -5.58
N GLY A 38 3.66 -8.81 -6.34
CA GLY A 38 4.00 -7.39 -6.47
C GLY A 38 4.98 -6.88 -5.41
N VAL A 39 5.32 -5.59 -5.48
CA VAL A 39 6.28 -4.94 -4.55
C VAL A 39 5.78 -5.01 -3.10
N VAL A 40 4.46 -5.07 -2.89
CA VAL A 40 3.84 -5.15 -1.57
C VAL A 40 4.13 -6.43 -0.80
N GLU A 41 4.54 -7.49 -1.50
CA GLU A 41 4.98 -8.75 -0.90
C GLU A 41 6.50 -8.91 -0.90
N SER A 42 7.23 -7.90 -1.39
CA SER A 42 8.67 -7.97 -1.44
C SER A 42 9.28 -8.01 -0.04
N LYS A 43 10.25 -8.89 0.14
CA LYS A 43 11.00 -9.00 1.39
C LYS A 43 12.17 -8.04 1.37
N GLN A 44 12.11 -7.01 2.21
CA GLN A 44 13.28 -6.17 2.45
C GLN A 44 14.35 -6.97 3.22
N LEU A 45 15.50 -7.22 2.58
CA LEU A 45 16.59 -8.00 3.19
C LEU A 45 17.54 -7.13 4.03
N HIS A 46 17.64 -5.84 3.70
CA HIS A 46 18.49 -4.87 4.41
C HIS A 46 18.01 -3.43 4.14
N GLY A 47 18.64 -2.45 4.81
CA GLY A 47 18.34 -1.03 4.69
C GLY A 47 17.38 -0.50 5.76
N LEU A 48 17.11 0.81 5.70
CA LEU A 48 16.16 1.47 6.58
C LEU A 48 14.72 1.09 6.22
N PRO A 49 13.77 1.17 7.17
CA PRO A 49 12.35 0.96 6.88
C PRO A 49 11.86 1.82 5.70
N MET A 50 10.92 1.29 4.92
CA MET A 50 10.43 1.93 3.69
C MET A 50 9.75 3.29 3.94
N SER A 51 9.84 4.19 2.95
CA SER A 51 9.03 5.40 2.83
C SER A 51 8.23 5.37 1.53
N TYR A 52 7.21 6.21 1.39
CA TYR A 52 6.34 6.22 0.21
C TYR A 52 7.10 6.38 -1.12
N THR A 53 8.17 7.18 -1.13
CA THR A 53 8.93 7.46 -2.37
C THR A 53 9.83 6.32 -2.85
N ILE A 54 10.09 5.31 -2.02
CA ILE A 54 10.95 4.16 -2.38
C ILE A 54 10.17 2.83 -2.36
N PHE A 55 8.88 2.91 -2.05
CA PHE A 55 7.94 1.80 -2.11
C PHE A 55 7.31 1.72 -3.49
#